data_AF-A0A5E4GHH9-F1
#
_entry.id   AF-A0A5E4GHH9-F1
#
_cell.length_a   1.000
_cell.length_b   1.000
_cell.length_c   1.000
_cell.angle_alpha   90.00
_cell.angle_beta   90.00
_cell.angle_gamma   90.00
#
_symmetry.space_group_name_H-M   'P 1'
#
loop_
_entity.id
_entity.type
_entity.pdbx_description
1 polymer ?
#
loop_
_entity_poly.entity_id
_entity_poly.type
_entity_poly.pdbx_seq_one_letter_code
_entity_poly.pdbx_strand_id
1 'polypeptide(L)' 'MALRNIVTLVFFVMMALSGTCSGAVYRVGYSDGWTSRDHVDYKWTSTKDFRVGDTIIFSYKNQFHNVMQ' A
#
# COMPACT_ATOMS: atom_id res chain seq x y z
N MET A 1 29.46 17.62 -28.87
CA MET A 1 28.90 16.25 -28.84
C MET A 1 29.10 15.58 -27.49
N ALA A 2 30.31 15.59 -26.90
CA ALA A 2 30.59 14.96 -25.61
C ALA A 2 29.71 15.46 -24.44
N LEU A 3 29.54 16.78 -24.28
CA LEU A 3 28.71 17.37 -23.22
C LEU A 3 27.25 16.89 -23.29
N ARG A 4 26.67 16.81 -24.50
CA ARG A 4 25.31 16.30 -24.73
C ARG A 4 25.17 14.85 -24.26
N ASN A 5 26.13 13.99 -24.62
CA ASN A 5 26.11 12.59 -24.26
C ASN A 5 26.27 12.37 -22.74
N ILE A 6 27.09 13.20 -22.08
CA ILE A 6 27.26 13.17 -20.62
C ILE A 6 25.96 13.55 -19.91
N VAL A 7 25.28 14.61 -20.35
CA VAL A 7 23.99 15.03 -19.77
C VAL A 7 22.93 13.94 -19.94
N THR A 8 22.85 13.33 -21.13
CA THR A 8 21.93 12.21 -21.37
C THR A 8 22.23 11.02 -20.46
N LEU A 9 23.51 10.66 -20.29
CA LEU A 9 23.93 9.56 -19.41
C LEU A 9 23.54 9.85 -17.94
N VAL A 10 23.81 11.06 -17.44
CA VAL A 10 23.46 11.46 -16.08
C VAL A 10 21.95 11.38 -15.86
N PHE A 11 21.13 11.81 -16.83
CA PHE A 11 19.67 11.69 -16.73
C PHE A 11 19.20 10.24 -16.58
N PHE A 12 19.71 9.32 -17.40
CA PHE A 12 19.36 7.91 -17.30
C PHE A 12 19.82 7.26 -15.98
N VAL A 13 21.00 7.65 -15.48
CA VAL A 13 21.49 7.18 -14.17
C VAL A 13 20.58 7.68 -13.05
N MET A 14 20.16 8.94 -13.06
CA MET A 14 19.25 9.49 -12.04
C MET A 14 17.88 8.80 -12.07
N MET A 15 17.37 8.46 -13.25
CA MET A 15 16.09 7.78 -13.41
C MET A 15 16.14 6.30 -12.97
N ALA A 16 17.29 5.65 -13.14
CA ALA A 16 17.53 4.31 -12.60
C ALA A 16 17.67 4.32 -11.07
N LEU A 17 18.14 5.43 -10.49
CA LEU A 17 18.30 5.61 -9.05
C LEU A 17 17.05 6.13 -8.34
N SER A 18 16.09 6.71 -9.07
CA SER A 18 14.80 7.07 -8.49
C SER A 18 14.00 5.80 -8.18
N GLY A 19 13.90 5.46 -6.89
CA GLY A 19 13.11 4.33 -6.41
C GLY A 19 11.61 4.46 -6.72
N THR A 20 10.88 3.36 -6.63
CA THR A 20 9.43 3.37 -6.82
C THR A 20 8.72 3.94 -5.60
N CYS A 21 7.73 4.80 -5.82
CA CYS A 21 6.74 5.17 -4.82
C CYS A 21 5.79 3.96 -4.64
N SER A 22 5.77 3.37 -3.44
CA SER A 22 4.78 2.36 -3.05
C SER A 22 3.86 2.94 -1.98
N GLY A 23 2.56 2.69 -2.10
CA GLY A 23 1.61 3.00 -1.04
C GLY A 23 1.78 2.10 0.18
N ALA A 24 1.19 2.52 1.29
CA ALA A 24 1.15 1.78 2.54
C ALA A 24 0.19 0.58 2.43
N VAL A 25 0.46 -0.47 3.21
CA VAL A 25 -0.40 -1.65 3.30
C VAL A 25 -1.06 -1.69 4.68
N TYR A 26 -2.38 -1.66 4.71
CA TYR A 26 -3.18 -1.70 5.93
C TYR A 26 -3.93 -3.02 6.05
N ARG A 27 -3.79 -3.71 7.19
CA ARG A 27 -4.55 -4.91 7.50
C ARG A 27 -5.73 -4.55 8.38
N VAL A 28 -6.92 -4.90 7.92
CA VAL A 28 -8.18 -4.68 8.64
C VAL A 28 -8.15 -5.44 9.96
N GLY A 29 -8.45 -4.76 11.08
CA GLY A 29 -8.49 -5.39 12.40
C GLY A 29 -7.13 -5.90 12.92
N TYR A 30 -6.01 -5.51 12.30
CA TYR A 30 -4.66 -5.97 12.66
C TYR A 30 -4.52 -7.50 12.70
N SER A 31 -4.40 -8.09 13.90
CA SER A 31 -4.32 -9.54 14.12
C SER A 31 -5.65 -10.24 13.98
N ASP A 32 -6.74 -9.53 14.26
CA ASP A 32 -8.07 -10.13 14.38
C ASP A 32 -8.72 -10.30 13.01
N GLY A 33 -8.27 -9.51 12.03
CA GLY A 33 -8.69 -9.62 10.64
C GLY A 33 -10.11 -9.08 10.40
N TRP A 34 -10.75 -9.62 9.36
CA TRP A 34 -12.12 -9.31 8.99
C TRP A 34 -13.05 -10.41 9.51
N THR A 35 -13.71 -10.12 10.64
CA THR A 35 -14.57 -11.08 11.36
C THR A 35 -15.68 -10.36 12.14
N SER A 36 -16.80 -11.05 12.34
CA SER A 36 -17.90 -10.60 13.22
C SER A 36 -17.87 -11.26 14.61
N ARG A 37 -16.93 -12.19 14.85
CA ARG A 37 -16.93 -13.06 16.05
C ARG A 37 -16.19 -12.46 17.25
N ASP A 38 -15.12 -11.70 17.02
CA ASP A 38 -14.10 -11.45 18.05
C ASP A 38 -14.09 -10.01 18.60
N HIS A 39 -15.25 -9.32 18.63
CA HIS A 39 -15.35 -7.92 19.11
C HIS A 39 -14.26 -7.00 18.53
N VAL A 40 -13.98 -7.14 17.23
CA VAL A 40 -12.94 -6.36 16.56
C VAL A 40 -13.27 -4.88 16.64
N ASP A 41 -12.31 -4.08 17.11
CA ASP A 41 -12.45 -2.63 17.11
C ASP A 41 -12.21 -2.08 15.70
N TYR A 42 -13.30 -1.91 14.96
CA TYR A 42 -13.28 -1.30 13.64
C TYR A 42 -12.95 0.20 13.65
N LYS A 43 -12.74 0.82 14.83
CA LYS A 43 -12.13 2.16 14.93
C LYS A 43 -10.63 2.15 14.64
N TRP A 44 -10.02 1.00 14.28
CA TRP A 44 -8.62 0.95 13.84
C TRP A 44 -8.31 1.95 12.71
N THR A 45 -9.32 2.33 11.92
CA THR A 45 -9.23 3.34 10.84
C THR A 45 -9.01 4.76 11.35
N SER A 46 -9.43 5.09 12.58
CA SER A 46 -9.38 6.45 13.13
C SER A 46 -7.96 7.01 13.29
N THR A 47 -6.95 6.14 13.27
CA THR A 47 -5.53 6.51 13.38
C THR A 47 -4.79 6.44 12.04
N LYS A 48 -5.49 6.21 10.92
CA LYS A 48 -4.90 5.98 9.60
C LYS A 48 -5.25 7.08 8.61
N ASP A 49 -4.23 7.57 7.92
CA ASP A 49 -4.38 8.46 6.77
C ASP A 49 -4.20 7.63 5.49
N PHE A 50 -5.32 7.29 4.85
CA PHE A 50 -5.29 6.57 3.58
C PHE A 50 -4.98 7.53 2.43
N ARG A 51 -4.02 7.13 1.59
CA ARG A 51 -3.59 7.87 0.41
C ARG A 51 -3.81 7.03 -0.85
N VAL A 52 -3.90 7.71 -1.98
CA VAL A 52 -3.95 7.05 -3.29
C VAL A 52 -2.69 6.21 -3.48
N GLY A 53 -2.87 4.94 -3.86
CA GLY A 53 -1.79 3.97 -3.99
C GLY A 53 -1.68 3.00 -2.80
N ASP A 54 -2.36 3.28 -1.68
CA ASP A 54 -2.40 2.39 -0.52
C ASP A 54 -3.25 1.14 -0.80
N THR A 55 -2.93 0.06 -0.10
CA THR A 55 -3.61 -1.25 -0.20
C THR A 55 -4.27 -1.60 1.13
N ILE A 56 -5.54 -2.01 1.08
CA ILE A 56 -6.28 -2.50 2.26
C ILE A 56 -6.50 -4.01 2.13
N ILE A 57 -5.96 -4.77 3.09
CA ILE A 57 -6.04 -6.23 3.12
C ILE A 57 -7.13 -6.67 4.09
N PHE A 58 -8.11 -7.38 3.55
CA PHE A 58 -9.13 -8.11 4.30
C PHE A 58 -8.73 -9.58 4.39
N SER A 59 -8.29 -10.01 5.58
CA SER A 59 -8.01 -11.42 5.83
C SER A 59 -9.19 -12.06 6.55
N TYR A 60 -9.81 -13.06 5.94
CA TYR A 60 -11.00 -13.74 6.47
C TYR A 60 -11.15 -15.14 5.89
N LYS A 61 -11.98 -15.95 6.54
CA LYS A 61 -12.46 -17.22 6.00
C LYS A 61 -13.61 -16.96 5.03
N ASN A 62 -13.40 -17.20 3.74
CA ASN A 62 -14.36 -16.94 2.67
C ASN A 62 -15.69 -17.71 2.78
N GLN A 63 -15.76 -18.74 3.60
CA GLN A 63 -16.98 -19.48 3.92
C GLN A 63 -17.99 -18.65 4.74
N PHE A 64 -17.51 -17.65 5.48
CA PHE A 64 -18.31 -16.90 6.45
C PHE A 64 -18.41 -15.40 6.12
N HIS A 65 -17.46 -14.87 5.37
CA HIS A 65 -17.36 -13.45 5.08
C HIS A 65 -17.04 -13.20 3.62
N ASN A 66 -17.39 -12.01 3.15
CA ASN A 66 -17.02 -11.45 1.86
C ASN A 66 -16.58 -9.99 2.03
N VAL A 67 -16.15 -9.37 0.93
CA VAL A 67 -15.88 -7.93 0.83
C VAL A 67 -16.66 -7.42 -0.37
N MET A 68 -17.40 -6.33 -0.17
CA MET A 68 -18.17 -5.63 -1.19
C MET A 68 -17.81 -4.14 -1.13
N GLN A 69 -17.77 -3.49 -2.29
CA GLN A 69 -17.52 -2.05 -2.42
C GLN A 69 -18.84 -1.28 -2.48
#